data_AF-A0A9E5ZEI0-F1
#
_entry.id   AF-A0A9E5ZEI0-F1
#
_cell.length_a   1.000
_cell.length_b   1.000
_cell.length_c   1.000
_cell.angle_alpha   90.00
_cell.angle_beta   90.00
_cell.angle_gamma   90.00
#
_symmetry.space_group_name_H-M   'P 1'
#
loop_
_entity.id
_entity.type
_entity.pdbx_description
1 polymer ?
#
loop_
_entity_poly.entity_id
_entity_poly.type
_entity_poly.pdbx_seq_one_letter_code
_entity_poly.pdbx_strand_id
1 'polypeptide(L)'
;QAGIKRAAEQYSDALFVIGNAPTALIEIVDQVYAGKINPIGIVGAPVGFINVIESKERLKMMRNTPYALISERRGGSNFAAAIVNAAFTLEDVFKLELV
;
A
#
# COMPACT_ATOMS: atom_id res chain seq x y z
N GLN A 1 -5.87 -14.90 -0.05
CA GLN A 1 -6.62 -13.65 -0.31
C GLN A 1 -7.88 -13.48 0.54
N ALA A 2 -8.44 -14.52 1.21
CA ALA A 2 -9.69 -14.37 1.95
C ALA A 2 -9.70 -13.21 2.99
N GLY A 3 -8.61 -13.04 3.75
CA GLY A 3 -8.53 -11.97 4.75
C GLY A 3 -8.58 -10.56 4.16
N ILE A 4 -7.81 -10.31 3.09
CA ILE A 4 -7.78 -8.97 2.47
C ILE A 4 -9.10 -8.63 1.77
N LYS A 5 -9.79 -9.63 1.19
CA LYS A 5 -11.14 -9.46 0.62
C LYS A 5 -12.13 -9.00 1.69
N ARG A 6 -12.17 -9.69 2.82
CA ARG A 6 -13.06 -9.34 3.93
C ARG A 6 -12.75 -7.97 4.51
N ALA A 7 -11.46 -7.63 4.66
CA ALA A 7 -11.06 -6.30 5.13
C ALA A 7 -11.49 -5.19 4.16
N ALA A 8 -11.34 -5.42 2.85
CA ALA A 8 -11.72 -4.48 1.81
C ALA A 8 -13.24 -4.27 1.71
N GLU A 9 -14.02 -5.34 1.89
CA GLU A 9 -15.48 -5.26 1.98
C GLU A 9 -15.95 -4.46 3.20
N GLN A 10 -15.27 -4.61 4.33
CA GLN A 10 -15.64 -3.95 5.58
C GLN A 10 -15.15 -2.49 5.65
N TYR A 11 -13.99 -2.20 5.07
CA TYR A 11 -13.31 -0.91 5.15
C TYR A 11 -12.85 -0.47 3.76
N SER A 12 -13.81 -0.13 2.91
CA SER A 12 -13.57 0.20 1.50
C SER A 12 -12.69 1.44 1.28
N ASP A 13 -12.59 2.31 2.27
CA ASP A 13 -11.86 3.58 2.26
C ASP A 13 -10.57 3.55 3.09
N ALA A 14 -10.20 2.42 3.69
CA ALA A 14 -9.00 2.34 4.53
C ALA A 14 -7.68 2.59 3.77
N LEU A 15 -6.63 2.92 4.53
CA LEU A 15 -5.25 2.84 4.05
C LEU A 15 -4.82 1.38 4.00
N PHE A 16 -4.63 0.82 2.80
CA PHE A 16 -4.16 -0.56 2.66
C PHE A 16 -2.64 -0.63 2.65
N VAL A 17 -2.07 -1.36 3.60
CA VAL A 17 -0.62 -1.46 3.80
C VAL A 17 -0.16 -2.88 3.54
N ILE A 18 0.53 -3.09 2.41
CA ILE A 18 0.96 -4.43 1.94
C ILE A 18 2.48 -4.54 1.99
N GLY A 19 3.00 -5.08 3.10
CA GLY A 19 4.45 -5.23 3.31
C GLY A 19 5.05 -6.58 2.88
N ASN A 20 4.24 -7.61 2.64
CA ASN A 20 4.77 -8.96 2.36
C ASN A 20 4.13 -9.59 1.13
N ALA A 21 2.83 -9.88 1.18
CA ALA A 21 2.16 -10.71 0.19
C ALA A 21 1.87 -9.96 -1.13
N PRO A 22 2.54 -10.31 -2.26
CA PRO A 22 2.27 -9.67 -3.56
C PRO A 22 0.84 -9.91 -4.04
N THR A 23 0.28 -11.10 -3.75
CA THR A 23 -1.10 -11.46 -4.10
C THR A 23 -2.16 -10.65 -3.36
N ALA A 24 -1.81 -10.07 -2.20
CA ALA A 24 -2.69 -9.15 -1.49
C ALA A 24 -2.68 -7.77 -2.16
N LEU A 25 -1.53 -7.32 -2.65
CA LEU A 25 -1.43 -6.06 -3.41
C LEU A 25 -2.21 -6.15 -4.73
N ILE A 26 -2.05 -7.26 -5.47
CA ILE A 26 -2.82 -7.52 -6.70
C ILE A 26 -4.32 -7.48 -6.41
N GLU A 27 -4.77 -8.15 -5.35
CA GLU A 27 -6.19 -8.19 -5.00
C GLU A 27 -6.77 -6.80 -4.69
N ILE A 28 -6.06 -5.98 -3.91
CA ILE A 28 -6.50 -4.60 -3.63
C ILE A 28 -6.57 -3.78 -4.91
N VAL A 29 -5.55 -3.88 -5.76
CA VAL A 29 -5.51 -3.17 -7.05
C VAL A 29 -6.69 -3.61 -7.94
N ASP A 30 -6.95 -4.91 -8.04
CA ASP A 30 -8.05 -5.44 -8.85
C ASP A 30 -9.41 -4.97 -8.32
N GLN A 31 -9.59 -4.86 -7.00
CA GLN A 31 -10.83 -4.34 -6.40
C GLN A 31 -11.03 -2.83 -6.64
N VAL A 32 -9.94 -2.04 -6.60
CA VAL A 32 -9.98 -0.62 -6.96
C VAL A 32 -10.36 -0.45 -8.44
N TYR A 33 -9.74 -1.21 -9.34
CA TYR A 33 -10.08 -1.17 -10.77
C TYR A 33 -11.52 -1.61 -11.05
N ALA A 34 -12.04 -2.56 -10.28
CA ALA A 34 -13.44 -2.97 -10.35
C ALA A 34 -14.42 -1.96 -9.72
N GLY A 35 -13.94 -0.85 -9.15
CA GLY A 35 -14.76 0.15 -8.47
C GLY A 35 -15.44 -0.35 -7.20
N LYS A 36 -14.95 -1.45 -6.61
CA LYS A 36 -15.55 -2.06 -5.41
C LYS A 36 -15.12 -1.36 -4.13
N ILE A 37 -13.93 -0.78 -4.13
CA ILE A 37 -13.36 -0.04 -3.00
C ILE A 37 -12.75 1.26 -3.50
N ASN A 38 -12.65 2.25 -2.61
CA ASN A 38 -12.05 3.54 -2.89
C ASN A 38 -11.10 3.94 -1.74
N PRO A 39 -9.90 3.31 -1.66
CA PRO A 39 -8.96 3.54 -0.58
C PRO A 39 -8.52 4.99 -0.50
N ILE A 40 -8.32 5.53 0.70
CA ILE A 40 -7.62 6.81 0.88
C ILE A 40 -6.15 6.73 0.40
N GLY A 41 -5.58 5.52 0.37
CA GLY A 41 -4.29 5.28 -0.23
C GLY A 41 -3.83 3.83 -0.11
N ILE A 42 -2.70 3.52 -0.76
CA ILE A 42 -2.09 2.19 -0.73
C ILE A 42 -0.59 2.31 -0.47
N VAL A 43 -0.07 1.54 0.49
CA VAL A 43 1.38 1.35 0.68
C VAL A 43 1.76 -0.01 0.12
N GLY A 44 2.43 -0.01 -1.04
CA GLY A 44 2.97 -1.20 -1.70
C GLY A 44 4.43 -1.42 -1.34
N ALA A 45 4.71 -2.35 -0.43
CA ALA A 45 6.07 -2.78 -0.13
C ALA A 45 6.25 -4.31 -0.09
N PRO A 46 5.60 -5.13 -0.93
CA PRO A 46 5.83 -6.57 -0.92
C PRO A 46 7.29 -6.88 -1.31
N VAL A 47 7.83 -7.95 -0.71
CA VAL A 47 9.20 -8.44 -0.92
C VAL A 47 9.17 -9.88 -1.40
N GLY A 48 10.18 -10.28 -2.18
CA GLY A 48 10.35 -11.66 -2.63
C GLY A 48 10.66 -11.78 -4.11
N PHE A 49 10.38 -12.95 -4.66
CA PHE A 49 10.82 -13.31 -6.01
C PHE A 49 9.69 -13.58 -7.00
N ILE A 50 8.52 -14.00 -6.51
CA ILE A 50 7.37 -14.41 -7.32
C ILE A 50 6.33 -13.29 -7.28
N ASN A 51 5.88 -12.83 -8.44
CA ASN A 51 4.82 -11.82 -8.62
C ASN A 51 5.06 -10.45 -7.95
N VAL A 52 6.23 -10.21 -7.36
CA VAL A 52 6.55 -8.94 -6.70
C VAL A 52 6.59 -7.80 -7.71
N ILE A 53 7.36 -7.95 -8.79
CA ILE A 53 7.47 -6.91 -9.82
C ILE A 53 6.11 -6.65 -10.46
N GLU A 54 5.41 -7.71 -10.88
CA GLU A 54 4.07 -7.57 -11.49
C GLU A 54 3.09 -6.85 -10.55
N SER A 55 3.02 -7.24 -9.26
CA SER A 55 2.11 -6.60 -8.30
C SER A 55 2.38 -5.09 -8.14
N LYS A 56 3.64 -4.68 -8.24
CA LYS A 56 4.07 -3.30 -8.10
C LYS A 56 3.83 -2.49 -9.38
N GLU A 57 4.07 -3.08 -10.54
CA GLU A 57 3.72 -2.45 -11.83
C GLU A 57 2.22 -2.23 -11.95
N ARG A 58 1.40 -3.18 -11.47
CA ARG A 58 -0.05 -2.96 -11.37
C ARG A 58 -0.41 -1.76 -10.52
N LEU A 59 0.22 -1.60 -9.35
CA LEU A 59 0.00 -0.42 -8.51
C LEU A 59 0.43 0.88 -9.23
N LYS A 60 1.56 0.89 -9.96
CA LYS A 60 2.03 2.06 -10.72
C LYS A 60 1.08 2.51 -11.84
N MET A 61 0.20 1.63 -12.31
CA MET A 61 -0.81 1.97 -13.31
C MET A 61 -2.02 2.70 -12.71
N MET A 62 -2.11 2.83 -11.37
CA MET A 62 -3.15 3.62 -10.73
C MET A 62 -3.02 5.11 -11.09
N ARG A 63 -4.17 5.77 -11.26
CA ARG A 63 -4.26 7.21 -11.58
C ARG A 63 -4.95 8.01 -10.48
N ASN A 64 -6.01 7.45 -9.90
CA ASN A 64 -6.91 8.20 -9.02
C ASN A 64 -6.75 7.84 -7.53
N THR A 65 -6.01 6.78 -7.21
CA THR A 65 -5.77 6.36 -5.83
C THR A 65 -4.33 6.69 -5.43
N PRO A 66 -4.11 7.50 -4.38
CA PRO A 66 -2.77 7.81 -3.89
C PRO A 66 -2.03 6.53 -3.47
N TYR A 67 -0.73 6.45 -3.76
CA TYR A 67 0.07 5.33 -3.29
C TYR A 67 1.52 5.69 -2.98
N ALA A 68 2.10 4.94 -2.05
CA ALA A 68 3.54 4.88 -1.79
C ALA A 68 4.05 3.50 -2.16
N LEU A 69 5.20 3.42 -2.84
CA LEU A 69 5.71 2.17 -3.40
C LEU A 69 7.22 2.05 -3.17
N ILE A 70 7.65 0.91 -2.64
CA ILE A 70 9.06 0.50 -2.73
C ILE A 70 9.27 -0.22 -4.07
N SER A 71 10.10 0.35 -4.94
CA SER A 71 10.40 -0.21 -6.26
C SER A 71 11.16 -1.54 -6.20
N GLU A 72 11.19 -2.24 -7.35
CA GLU A 72 11.91 -3.50 -7.54
C GLU A 72 11.45 -4.62 -6.60
N ARG A 73 12.32 -5.60 -6.33
CA ARG A 73 12.02 -6.75 -5.47
C ARG A 73 12.13 -6.47 -3.96
N ARG A 74 12.62 -5.28 -3.59
CA ARG A 74 12.86 -4.87 -2.20
C ARG A 74 11.54 -4.52 -1.50
N GLY A 75 11.48 -4.66 -0.20
CA GLY A 75 10.27 -4.38 0.56
C GLY A 75 10.31 -5.08 1.92
N GLY A 76 9.14 -5.38 2.47
CA GLY A 76 8.99 -6.02 3.77
C GLY A 76 8.11 -5.18 4.69
N SER A 77 7.62 -5.82 5.75
CA SER A 77 6.82 -5.17 6.79
C SER A 77 7.54 -3.98 7.44
N ASN A 78 8.87 -4.03 7.57
CA ASN A 78 9.64 -2.92 8.13
C ASN A 78 9.56 -1.66 7.26
N PHE A 79 9.68 -1.81 5.93
CA PHE A 79 9.51 -0.68 5.02
C PHE A 79 8.08 -0.16 5.04
N ALA A 80 7.09 -1.06 5.04
CA ALA A 80 5.70 -0.67 5.14
C ALA A 80 5.41 0.13 6.42
N ALA A 81 5.89 -0.36 7.58
CA ALA A 81 5.76 0.32 8.86
C ALA A 81 6.51 1.66 8.88
N ALA A 82 7.72 1.73 8.32
CA ALA A 82 8.48 2.98 8.25
C ALA A 82 7.75 4.05 7.41
N ILE A 83 7.16 3.68 6.28
CA ILE A 83 6.37 4.59 5.44
C ILE A 83 5.16 5.11 6.21
N VAL A 84 4.44 4.22 6.89
CA VAL A 84 3.28 4.60 7.70
C VAL A 84 3.72 5.53 8.84
N ASN A 85 4.72 5.15 9.62
CA ASN A 85 5.21 5.97 10.73
C ASN A 85 5.61 7.37 10.23
N ALA A 86 6.38 7.46 9.14
CA ALA A 86 6.76 8.74 8.55
C ALA A 86 5.54 9.61 8.16
N ALA A 87 4.49 9.00 7.60
CA ALA A 87 3.26 9.71 7.27
C ALA A 87 2.53 10.26 8.51
N PHE A 88 2.51 9.50 9.61
CA PHE A 88 1.84 9.90 10.85
C PHE A 88 2.64 10.91 11.69
N THR A 89 3.97 10.94 11.56
CA THR A 89 4.83 11.86 12.32
C THR A 89 5.21 13.12 11.54
N LEU A 90 4.70 13.31 10.32
CA LEU A 90 5.14 14.39 9.44
C LEU A 90 4.94 15.78 10.06
N GLU A 91 3.79 16.01 10.71
CA GLU A 91 3.51 17.27 11.40
C GLU A 91 4.46 17.52 12.58
N ASP A 92 4.84 16.47 13.31
CA ASP A 92 5.75 16.59 14.45
C ASP A 92 7.16 16.94 14.00
N VAL A 93 7.60 16.39 12.86
CA VAL A 93 8.87 16.76 12.23
C VAL A 93 8.87 18.26 11.86
N PHE A 94 7.81 18.76 11.22
CA PHE A 94 7.74 20.18 10.87
C PHE A 94 7.70 21.10 12.10
N LYS A 95 7.08 20.68 13.20
CA LYS A 95 7.12 21.43 14.46
C LYS A 95 8.52 21.49 15.06
N LEU A 96 9.32 20.43 14.90
CA LEU A 96 10.70 20.38 15.40
C LEU A 96 11.66 21.24 14.58
N GLU A 97 11.44 21.40 13.28
CA GLU A 97 12.26 22.27 12.41
C GLU A 97 11.94 23.77 12.57
N LEU A 98 10.83 24.12 13.22
CA LEU A 98 10.41 25.50 13.50
C LEU A 98 10.87 26.02 14.89
N VAL A 99 11.66 25.23 15.64
CA VAL A 99 12.29 25.60 16.92
C VAL A 99 13.79 25.73 16.73
#